data_AF-A0A4Q8AMQ4-F1
#
_entry.id   AF-A0A4Q8AMQ4-F1
#
_cell.length_a   1.000
_cell.length_b   1.000
_cell.length_c   1.000
_cell.angle_alpha   90.00
_cell.angle_beta   90.00
_cell.angle_gamma   90.00
#
_symmetry.space_group_name_H-M   'P 1'
#
loop_
_entity.id
_entity.type
_entity.pdbx_description
1 polymer ?
#
loop_
_entity_poly.entity_id
_entity_poly.type
_entity_poly.pdbx_seq_one_letter_code
_entity_poly.pdbx_strand_id
1 'polypeptide(L)' 'MTTDLSDDEIKRQVSAKLASRFPELGEASIRAVVDEEFRALAEQPIRDFLVVLTERAAKDRLKKHTQEASS' A
#
# COMPACT_ATOMS: atom_id res chain seq x y z
N MET A 1 -11.93 2.06 15.25
CA MET A 1 -10.62 1.74 15.86
C MET A 1 -9.68 1.41 14.72
N THR A 2 -8.66 2.24 14.49
CA THR A 2 -7.68 2.00 13.43
C THR A 2 -6.80 0.84 13.90
N THR A 3 -6.88 -0.30 13.24
CA THR A 3 -6.07 -1.47 13.56
C THR A 3 -4.61 -1.11 13.41
N ASP A 4 -3.87 -1.10 14.51
CA ASP A 4 -2.40 -1.02 14.50
C ASP A 4 -1.90 -2.39 14.01
N LEU A 5 -1.64 -2.49 12.70
CA LEU A 5 -1.15 -3.71 12.07
C LEU A 5 0.36 -3.78 12.31
N SER A 6 0.86 -4.89 12.82
CA SER A 6 2.30 -5.12 12.95
C SER A 6 2.96 -5.24 11.58
N ASP A 7 4.26 -4.93 11.51
CA ASP A 7 5.05 -5.05 10.28
C ASP A 7 4.93 -6.44 9.63
N ASP A 8 4.95 -7.51 10.44
CA ASP A 8 4.77 -8.87 9.94
C ASP A 8 3.36 -9.14 9.39
N GLU A 9 2.34 -8.52 9.96
CA GLU A 9 0.98 -8.57 9.45
C GLU A 9 0.87 -7.87 8.09
N ILE A 10 1.50 -6.69 7.96
CA ILE A 10 1.55 -5.93 6.70
C ILE A 10 2.24 -6.77 5.62
N LYS A 11 3.43 -7.29 5.89
CA LYS A 11 4.20 -8.09 4.94
C LYS A 11 3.47 -9.38 4.53
N ARG A 12 2.76 -10.03 5.46
CA ARG A 12 1.95 -11.22 5.15
C ARG A 12 0.79 -10.89 4.21
N GLN A 13 0.04 -9.82 4.49
CA GLN A 13 -1.09 -9.42 3.64
C GLN A 13 -0.66 -9.00 2.24
N VAL A 14 0.46 -8.30 2.12
CA VAL A 14 1.04 -7.91 0.81
C VAL A 14 1.50 -9.15 0.04
N SER A 15 2.23 -10.06 0.70
CA SER A 15 2.71 -11.31 0.09
C SER A 15 1.55 -12.17 -0.42
N ALA A 16 0.47 -12.31 0.35
CA ALA A 16 -0.72 -13.07 -0.05
C ALA A 16 -1.39 -12.47 -1.30
N LYS A 17 -1.50 -11.13 -1.38
CA LYS A 17 -2.02 -10.45 -2.58
C LYS A 17 -1.11 -10.67 -3.79
N LEU A 18 0.20 -10.56 -3.63
CA LEU A 18 1.16 -10.76 -4.71
C LEU A 18 1.20 -12.22 -5.19
N ALA A 19 1.07 -13.20 -4.29
CA ALA A 19 0.99 -14.62 -4.66
C ALA A 19 -0.17 -14.92 -5.60
N SER A 20 -1.33 -14.28 -5.41
CA SER A 20 -2.45 -14.41 -6.34
C SER A 20 -2.22 -13.77 -7.71
N ARG A 21 -1.30 -12.80 -7.80
CA ARG A 21 -1.02 -12.02 -9.01
C ARG A 21 0.21 -12.51 -9.77
N PHE A 22 1.11 -13.21 -9.08
CA PHE A 22 2.35 -13.79 -9.60
C PHE A 22 2.51 -15.25 -9.15
N PRO A 23 1.61 -16.16 -9.54
CA PRO A 23 1.63 -17.55 -9.08
C PRO A 23 2.89 -18.33 -9.51
N GLU A 24 3.61 -17.85 -10.52
CA GLU A 24 4.82 -18.46 -11.09
C GLU A 24 6.10 -18.24 -10.27
N LEU A 25 6.15 -17.21 -9.42
CA LEU A 25 7.38 -16.80 -8.72
C LEU A 25 7.63 -17.56 -7.40
N GLY A 26 6.62 -18.28 -6.90
CA GLY A 26 6.69 -19.01 -5.64
C GLY A 26 6.64 -18.10 -4.41
N GLU A 27 5.99 -18.58 -3.34
CA GLU A 27 5.72 -17.79 -2.14
C GLU A 27 6.99 -17.28 -1.44
N ALA A 28 8.05 -18.09 -1.41
CA ALA A 28 9.32 -17.73 -0.79
C ALA A 28 10.00 -16.53 -1.48
N SER A 29 10.02 -16.51 -2.81
CA SER A 29 10.59 -15.41 -3.59
C SER A 29 9.78 -14.12 -3.40
N ILE A 30 8.45 -14.23 -3.41
CA ILE A 30 7.56 -13.10 -3.19
C ILE A 30 7.77 -12.51 -1.79
N ARG A 31 7.88 -13.37 -0.77
CA ARG A 31 8.11 -12.93 0.60
C ARG A 31 9.45 -12.22 0.77
N ALA A 32 10.52 -12.74 0.14
CA ALA A 32 11.84 -12.11 0.16
C ALA A 32 11.80 -10.70 -0.43
N VAL A 33 11.17 -10.53 -1.60
CA VAL A 33 11.00 -9.21 -2.24
C VAL A 33 10.19 -8.27 -1.34
N VAL A 34 9.11 -8.76 -0.72
CA VAL A 34 8.29 -7.94 0.19
C VAL A 34 9.08 -7.51 1.43
N ASP A 35 9.89 -8.39 2.03
CA ASP A 35 10.75 -8.06 3.17
C ASP A 35 11.81 -7.00 2.79
N GLU A 36 12.42 -7.11 1.61
CA GLU A 36 13.41 -6.13 1.10
C GLU A 36 12.78 -4.75 0.86
N GLU A 37 11.68 -4.70 0.11
CA GLU A 37 10.98 -3.45 -0.18
C GLU A 37 10.42 -2.81 1.09
N PHE A 38 9.87 -3.61 2.03
CA PHE A 38 9.38 -3.08 3.30
C PHE A 38 10.49 -2.43 4.12
N ARG A 39 11.69 -3.03 4.16
CA ARG A 39 12.85 -2.44 4.86
C ARG A 39 13.30 -1.14 4.21
N ALA A 40 13.43 -1.10 2.88
CA ALA A 40 13.81 0.10 2.16
C ALA A 40 12.83 1.27 2.43
N LEU A 41 11.53 0.96 2.48
CA LEU A 41 10.47 1.92 2.79
C LEU A 41 10.40 2.30 4.28
N ALA A 42 10.83 1.44 5.19
CA ALA A 42 10.92 1.74 6.61
C ALA A 42 12.12 2.64 6.94
N GLU A 43 13.19 2.55 6.16
CA GLU A 43 14.39 3.38 6.28
C GLU A 43 14.19 4.79 5.69
N GLN A 44 13.37 4.93 4.64
CA GLN A 44 12.97 6.23 4.12
C GLN A 44 11.75 6.76 4.87
N PRO A 45 11.68 8.06 5.25
CA PRO A 45 10.53 8.56 5.96
C PRO A 45 9.29 8.37 5.10
N ILE A 46 8.40 7.48 5.56
CA ILE A 46 7.05 7.19 5.03
C ILE A 46 6.23 8.48 4.76
N ARG A 47 6.67 9.63 5.30
CA ARG A 47 6.18 10.97 5.00
C ARG A 47 6.04 11.27 3.51
N ASP A 48 6.99 10.86 2.67
CA ASP A 48 6.90 11.14 1.22
C ASP A 48 5.78 10.33 0.56
N PHE A 49 5.60 9.07 0.96
CA PHE A 49 4.48 8.24 0.53
C PHE A 49 3.14 8.76 1.06
N LEU A 50 3.10 9.23 2.31
CA LEU A 50 1.90 9.83 2.89
C LEU A 50 1.49 11.10 2.14
N VAL A 51 2.43 11.93 1.69
CA VAL A 51 2.12 13.11 0.86
C VAL A 51 1.42 12.66 -0.42
N VAL A 52 2.00 11.71 -1.16
CA VAL A 52 1.44 11.23 -2.44
C VAL A 52 0.08 10.54 -2.26
N LEU A 53 -0.05 9.66 -1.25
CA LEU A 53 -1.28 8.94 -0.99
C LEU A 53 -2.39 9.88 -0.49
N THR A 54 -2.06 10.84 0.37
CA THR A 54 -3.00 11.86 0.85
C THR A 54 -3.45 12.76 -0.30
N GLU A 55 -2.54 13.21 -1.15
CA GLU A 55 -2.87 14.02 -2.31
C GLU A 55 -3.80 13.29 -3.28
N ARG A 56 -3.49 12.01 -3.58
CA ARG A 56 -4.34 11.18 -4.44
C ARG A 56 -5.74 10.99 -3.84
N ALA A 57 -5.82 10.61 -2.56
CA ALA A 57 -7.11 10.44 -1.88
C ALA A 57 -7.91 11.75 -1.81
N ALA A 58 -7.26 12.88 -1.57
CA ALA A 58 -7.89 14.20 -1.56
C ALA A 58 -8.41 14.58 -2.95
N LYS A 59 -7.62 14.39 -4.01
CA LYS A 59 -8.04 14.61 -5.40
C LYS A 59 -9.25 13.77 -5.78
N ASP A 60 -9.25 12.48 -5.45
CA ASP A 60 -10.36 11.58 -5.75
C ASP A 60 -11.65 12.00 -5.03
N ARG A 61 -11.55 12.48 -3.78
CA ARG A 61 -12.69 12.99 -3.02
C ARG A 61 -13.20 14.33 -3.56
N LEU A 62 -12.31 15.26 -3.89
CA LEU A 62 -12.68 16.56 -4.45
C LEU A 62 -13.36 16.41 -5.83
N LYS A 63 -12.87 15.51 -6.68
CA LYS A 63 -13.53 15.20 -7.97
C LYS A 63 -14.98 14.76 -7.79
N LYS A 64 -15.26 13.93 -6.79
CA LYS A 64 -16.64 13.49 -6.47
C LYS A 64 -17.52 14.69 -6.07
N HIS A 65 -17.01 15.58 -5.21
CA HIS A 65 -17.75 16.78 -4.81
C HIS A 65 -18.00 17.76 -5.98
N THR A 66 -17.06 17.91 -6.92
CA THR A 66 -17.25 18.78 -8.09
C THR A 66 -18.25 18.18 -9.10
N GLN A 67 -18.30 16.85 -9.24
CA GLN A 67 -19.27 16.16 -10.09
C GLN A 67 -20.69 16.21 -9.51
N GLU A 68 -20.83 16.09 -8.20
CA GLU A 68 -22.13 16.21 -7.50
C GLU A 68 -22.68 17.64 -7.49
N ALA A 69 -21.81 18.67 -7.45
CA ALA A 69 -22.23 20.06 -7.52
C ALA A 69 -22.61 20.54 -8.95
N SER A 70 -22.33 19.73 -9.97
CA SER A 70 -22.64 20.02 -11.37
C SER A 70 -23.78 19.14 -11.94
N SER A 71 -24.45 18.36 -11.08
CA SER A 71 -25.63 17.54 -11.42
C SER A 71 -26.91 18.10 -10.81
#